data_AF-A0A3B9W1P5-F1
#
_entry.id   AF-A0A3B9W1P5-F1
#
_cell.length_a   1.000
_cell.length_b   1.000
_cell.length_c   1.000
_cell.angle_alpha   90.00
_cell.angle_beta   90.00
_cell.angle_gamma   90.00
#
_symmetry.space_group_name_H-M   'P 1'
#
loop_
_entity.id
_entity.type
_entity.pdbx_description
1 polymer ?
#
loop_
_entity_poly.entity_id
_entity_poly.type
_entity_poly.pdbx_seq_one_letter_code
_entity_poly.pdbx_strand_id
1 'polypeptide(L)'
;MVASSTSNNETANTADSTDGATRRLSFAKIHEPLDVPNLLALQTDSFDWLVGNERWQARVAKAVEENDLSVATSSGLSDIFEEI
;
A
#
# COMPACT_ATOMS: atom_id res chain seq x y z
N MET A 1 -11.86 35.92 33.10
CA MET A 1 -12.75 35.21 32.17
C MET A 1 -11.95 34.06 31.58
N VAL A 2 -12.30 32.80 31.90
CA VAL A 2 -11.58 31.61 31.39
C VAL A 2 -12.40 31.02 30.25
N ALA A 3 -11.87 31.05 29.04
CA ALA A 3 -12.53 30.46 27.87
C ALA A 3 -12.12 28.99 27.77
N SER A 4 -13.10 28.10 27.92
CA SER A 4 -12.92 26.68 27.61
C SER A 4 -13.14 26.49 26.12
N SER A 5 -12.07 26.22 25.38
CA SER A 5 -12.14 25.75 23.99
C SER A 5 -11.87 24.25 23.95
N THR A 6 -12.90 23.44 24.12
CA THR A 6 -12.83 22.02 23.74
C THR A 6 -12.97 21.94 22.23
N SER A 7 -11.85 22.10 21.53
CA SER A 7 -11.76 21.82 20.10
C SER A 7 -11.80 20.31 19.89
N ASN A 8 -12.71 19.87 19.03
CA ASN A 8 -13.00 18.46 18.73
C ASN A 8 -11.71 17.71 18.37
N ASN A 9 -11.31 16.80 19.25
CA ASN A 9 -10.09 16.01 19.15
C ASN A 9 -10.34 14.69 18.41
N GLU A 10 -10.75 14.78 17.16
CA GLU A 10 -10.81 13.60 16.28
C GLU A 10 -9.41 13.27 15.74
N THR A 11 -8.56 14.28 15.54
CA THR A 11 -7.21 14.14 14.96
C THR A 11 -6.17 13.46 15.86
N ALA A 12 -6.25 13.57 17.20
CA ALA A 12 -5.25 12.93 18.08
C ALA A 12 -5.55 11.46 18.41
N ASN A 13 -6.72 10.93 18.00
CA ASN A 13 -7.07 9.52 18.18
C ASN A 13 -6.74 8.65 16.96
N THR A 14 -6.34 9.22 15.82
CA THR A 14 -5.95 8.49 14.60
C THR A 14 -4.49 8.02 14.65
N ALA A 15 -4.01 7.55 15.79
CA ALA A 15 -2.77 6.79 15.80
C ALA A 15 -3.07 5.41 15.24
N ASP A 16 -2.62 5.20 14.00
CA ASP A 16 -2.47 3.91 13.30
C ASP A 16 -3.36 2.82 13.86
N SER A 17 -4.56 2.70 13.27
CA SER A 17 -5.53 1.68 13.64
C SER A 17 -5.12 0.32 13.06
N THR A 18 -3.87 -0.09 13.27
CA THR A 18 -3.48 -1.47 13.03
C THR A 18 -4.19 -2.33 14.08
N ASP A 19 -4.84 -3.41 13.65
CA ASP A 19 -5.53 -4.32 14.54
C ASP A 19 -4.56 -4.84 15.62
N GLY A 20 -4.83 -4.52 16.89
CA GLY A 20 -3.97 -4.83 18.03
C GLY A 20 -2.92 -3.78 18.44
N ALA A 21 -2.82 -2.64 17.76
CA ALA A 21 -1.92 -1.57 18.17
C ALA A 21 -2.37 -0.89 19.48
N THR A 22 -1.44 -0.64 20.40
CA THR A 22 -1.72 0.15 21.61
C THR A 22 -1.91 1.61 21.22
N ARG A 23 -2.98 2.25 21.71
CA ARG A 23 -3.28 3.66 21.42
C ARG A 23 -2.14 4.57 21.87
N ARG A 24 -1.51 5.25 20.91
CA ARG A 24 -0.48 6.28 21.14
C ARG A 24 -1.08 7.66 20.89
N LEU A 25 -0.83 8.64 21.76
CA LEU A 25 -1.26 10.01 21.48
C LEU A 25 -0.35 10.65 20.43
N SER A 26 -0.94 11.25 19.41
CA SER A 26 -0.23 12.02 18.39
C SER A 26 -0.39 13.53 18.63
N PHE A 27 0.67 14.30 18.41
CA PHE A 27 0.64 15.77 18.41
C PHE A 27 0.54 16.35 16.99
N ALA A 28 0.25 15.53 15.98
CA ALA A 28 0.09 15.99 14.60
C ALA A 28 -1.02 17.04 14.51
N LYS A 29 -0.69 18.21 13.94
CA LYS A 29 -1.61 19.35 13.81
C LYS A 29 -2.45 19.28 12.52
N ILE A 30 -1.94 18.55 11.53
CA ILE A 30 -2.55 18.37 10.20
C ILE A 30 -2.78 16.88 9.96
N HIS A 31 -3.79 16.57 9.16
CA HIS A 31 -4.15 15.21 8.76
C HIS A 31 -3.38 14.81 7.50
N GLU A 32 -2.72 13.65 7.53
CA GLU A 32 -2.08 13.07 6.35
C GLU A 32 -3.13 12.34 5.50
N PRO A 33 -3.39 12.76 4.24
CA PRO A 33 -4.42 12.13 3.42
C PRO A 33 -4.04 10.73 2.90
N LEU A 34 -2.75 10.39 2.89
CA LEU A 34 -2.26 9.12 2.36
C LEU A 34 -1.65 8.28 3.49
N ASP A 35 -2.12 7.04 3.61
CA ASP A 35 -1.57 6.11 4.60
C ASP A 35 -0.16 5.64 4.24
N VAL A 36 0.54 5.10 5.24
CA VAL A 36 1.84 4.48 5.03
C VAL A 36 1.70 3.30 4.07
N PRO A 37 2.43 3.28 2.95
CA PRO A 37 2.33 2.18 2.00
C PRO A 37 2.90 0.90 2.61
N ASN A 38 2.52 -0.25 2.03
CA ASN A 38 3.13 -1.52 2.40
C ASN A 38 4.63 -1.50 2.08
N LEU A 39 5.46 -1.49 3.13
CA LEU A 39 6.92 -1.34 3.04
C LEU A 39 7.60 -2.50 2.31
N LEU A 40 6.94 -3.66 2.22
CA LEU A 40 7.47 -4.82 1.51
C LEU A 40 6.90 -4.96 0.10
N ALA A 41 5.95 -4.11 -0.31
CA ALA A 41 5.26 -4.24 -1.57
C ALA A 41 6.23 -4.34 -2.75
N LEU A 42 7.21 -3.43 -2.84
CA LEU A 42 8.18 -3.45 -3.92
C LEU A 42 8.90 -4.79 -4.04
N GLN A 43 9.36 -5.34 -2.91
CA GLN A 43 10.12 -6.59 -2.90
C GLN A 43 9.22 -7.79 -3.23
N THR A 44 8.05 -7.87 -2.60
CA THR A 44 7.10 -8.96 -2.85
C THR A 44 6.60 -8.94 -4.29
N ASP A 45 6.39 -7.75 -4.84
CA ASP A 45 5.82 -7.58 -6.16
C ASP A 45 6.85 -7.86 -7.27
N SER A 46 8.11 -7.45 -7.08
CA SER A 46 9.19 -7.81 -8.01
C SER A 46 9.42 -9.32 -8.05
N PHE A 47 9.41 -10.00 -6.90
CA PHE A 47 9.57 -11.44 -6.86
C PHE A 47 8.39 -12.18 -7.49
N ASP A 48 7.17 -11.71 -7.23
CA ASP A 48 5.96 -12.30 -7.79
C ASP A 48 5.89 -12.15 -9.31
N TRP A 49 6.36 -11.02 -9.85
CA TRP A 49 6.56 -10.85 -11.29
C TRP A 49 7.61 -11.81 -11.84
N LEU A 50 8.75 -11.96 -11.15
CA LEU A 50 9.83 -12.83 -11.60
C LEU A 50 9.37 -14.29 -11.69
N VAL A 51 8.66 -14.78 -10.66
CA VAL A 51 8.19 -16.17 -10.59
C VAL A 51 6.94 -16.40 -11.44
N GLY A 52 6.11 -15.37 -11.64
CA GLY A 52 4.86 -15.47 -12.38
C GLY A 52 3.72 -16.11 -11.58
N ASN A 53 3.64 -15.84 -10.27
CA ASN A 53 2.66 -16.48 -9.39
C ASN A 53 1.21 -15.99 -9.62
N GLU A 54 0.23 -16.65 -8.99
CA GLU A 54 -1.20 -16.31 -9.13
C GLU A 54 -1.53 -14.87 -8.72
N ARG A 55 -0.85 -14.33 -7.71
CA ARG A 55 -1.06 -12.96 -7.21
C ARG A 55 -0.65 -11.93 -8.27
N TRP A 56 0.48 -12.14 -8.95
CA TRP A 56 0.90 -11.32 -10.07
C TRP A 56 -0.02 -11.49 -11.28
N GLN A 57 -0.43 -12.71 -11.64
CA GLN A 57 -1.34 -12.94 -12.76
C GLN A 57 -2.68 -12.22 -12.57
N ALA A 58 -3.25 -12.25 -11.36
CA ALA A 58 -4.47 -11.51 -11.04
C ALA A 58 -4.29 -9.99 -11.20
N ARG A 59 -3.11 -9.47 -10.85
CA ARG A 59 -2.78 -8.05 -11.06
C ARG A 59 -2.64 -7.69 -12.53
N VAL A 60 -2.02 -8.55 -13.34
CA VAL A 60 -1.92 -8.36 -14.79
C VAL A 60 -3.32 -8.37 -15.41
N ALA A 61 -4.17 -9.32 -15.03
CA ALA A 61 -5.55 -9.38 -15.53
C ALA A 61 -6.34 -8.10 -15.22
N LYS A 62 -6.20 -7.58 -14.00
CA LYS A 62 -6.79 -6.30 -13.62
C LYS A 62 -6.21 -5.12 -14.41
N ALA A 63 -4.89 -5.07 -14.59
CA ALA A 63 -4.24 -4.02 -15.37
C ALA A 63 -4.68 -4.03 -16.84
N VAL A 64 -4.88 -5.22 -17.42
CA VAL A 64 -5.42 -5.39 -18.79
C VAL A 64 -6.85 -4.86 -18.88
N GLU A 65 -7.69 -5.11 -17.87
CA GLU A 65 -9.06 -4.57 -17.80
C GLU A 65 -9.07 -3.04 -17.67
N GLU A 66 -8.17 -2.48 -16.85
CA GLU A 66 -8.01 -1.04 -16.63
C GLU A 66 -7.21 -0.34 -17.75
N ASN A 67 -6.77 -1.09 -18.77
CA ASN A 67 -5.90 -0.62 -19.84
C ASN A 67 -4.59 0.04 -19.35
N ASP A 68 -4.10 -0.41 -18.19
CA ASP A 68 -2.86 0.05 -17.60
C ASP A 68 -1.66 -0.71 -18.19
N LEU A 69 -0.76 0.04 -18.84
CA LEU A 69 0.45 -0.46 -19.48
C LEU A 69 1.65 -0.50 -18.53
N SER A 70 1.48 -0.13 -17.26
CA SER A 70 2.56 -0.10 -16.26
C SER A 70 2.98 -1.48 -15.76
N VAL A 71 2.14 -2.50 -15.96
CA VAL A 71 2.38 -3.87 -15.51
C VAL A 71 2.87 -4.72 -16.68
N ALA A 72 4.00 -5.40 -16.49
CA ALA A 72 4.53 -6.33 -17.48
C ALA A 72 3.59 -7.54 -17.66
N THR A 73 3.27 -7.86 -18.91
CA THR A 73 2.38 -8.98 -19.27
C THR A 73 3.09 -10.34 -19.24
N SER A 74 4.43 -10.35 -19.32
CA SER A 74 5.25 -11.56 -19.24
C SER A 74 5.98 -11.66 -17.90
N SER A 75 6.20 -12.90 -17.45
CA SER A 75 6.93 -13.24 -16.23
C SER A 75 8.43 -13.27 -16.52
N GLY A 76 9.24 -12.78 -15.59
CA GLY A 76 10.69 -12.68 -15.79
C GLY A 76 11.37 -14.04 -16.00
N LEU A 77 10.92 -15.12 -15.34
CA LEU A 77 11.45 -16.46 -15.60
C LEU A 77 10.99 -17.04 -16.93
N SER A 78 9.77 -16.72 -17.36
CA SER A 78 9.27 -17.13 -18.68
C SER A 78 10.10 -16.51 -19.79
N ASP A 79 10.41 -15.21 -19.66
CA ASP A 79 11.27 -14.48 -20.61
C ASP A 79 12.65 -15.14 -20.72
N ILE A 80 13.26 -15.51 -19.58
CA ILE A 80 14.58 -16.16 -19.56
C ILE A 80 14.54 -17.54 -20.25
N PHE A 81 13.46 -18.32 -20.06
CA PHE A 81 13.35 -19.64 -20.70
C PHE A 81 13.10 -19.57 -22.21
N GLU A 82 12.51 -18.49 -22.71
CA GLU A 82 12.34 -18.29 -24.16
C GLU A 82 13.62 -17.81 -24.85
N GLU A 83 14.59 -17.26 -24.11
CA GLU A 83 15.87 -16.76 -24.65
C GLU A 83 16.96 -17.84 -24.80
N ILE A 84 16.87 -18.96 -24.08
CA ILE A 84 17.87 -20.06 -24.11
C ILE A 84 17.57 -21.14 -25.16
#